data_AF-A0AAU8XTD7-F1
#
_entry.id   AF-A0AAU8XTD7-F1
#
_cell.length_a   1.000
_cell.length_b   1.000
_cell.length_c   1.000
_cell.angle_alpha   90.00
_cell.angle_beta   90.00
_cell.angle_gamma   90.00
#
_symmetry.space_group_name_H-M   'P 1'
#
loop_
_entity.id
_entity.type
_entity.pdbx_description
1 polymer ?
#
loop_
_entity_poly.entity_id
_entity_poly.type
_entity_poly.pdbx_seq_one_letter_code
_entity_poly.pdbx_strand_id
1 'polypeptide(L)'
;MGLAVKKIIEIINTNEDLPHISRSNYYDAYTRDDKDQVNHGDVIARIQEIYDEIKNRYVAPGYRRITHILHREGYQINRKTVNRLMRKMDLYGYVMKRRHP
;
A
#
# COMPACT_ATOMS: atom_id res chain seq x y z
N MET A 1 -15.88 15.84 -24.92
CA MET A 1 -17.24 15.74 -24.35
C MET A 1 -17.31 14.48 -23.49
N GLY A 2 -16.95 14.58 -22.21
CA GLY A 2 -16.98 13.43 -21.30
C GLY A 2 -18.42 13.07 -20.89
N LEU A 3 -18.67 11.79 -20.62
CA LEU A 3 -19.92 11.34 -20.02
C LEU A 3 -20.09 11.94 -18.63
N ALA A 4 -21.30 12.40 -18.30
CA ALA A 4 -21.61 12.90 -16.97
C ALA A 4 -21.45 11.77 -15.93
N VAL A 5 -20.85 12.07 -14.77
CA VAL A 5 -20.64 11.11 -13.65
C VAL A 5 -21.94 10.38 -13.28
N LYS A 6 -23.09 11.06 -13.36
CA LYS A 6 -24.42 10.44 -13.16
C LYS A 6 -24.65 9.24 -14.08
N LYS A 7 -24.33 9.38 -15.36
CA LYS A 7 -24.54 8.35 -16.38
C LYS A 7 -23.55 7.19 -16.24
N ILE A 8 -22.32 7.48 -15.80
CA ILE A 8 -21.34 6.44 -15.47
C ILE A 8 -21.83 5.58 -14.30
N ILE A 9 -22.29 6.21 -13.21
CA ILE A 9 -22.81 5.50 -12.04
C ILE A 9 -24.05 4.66 -12.41
N GLU A 10 -24.94 5.20 -13.24
CA GLU A 10 -26.13 4.50 -13.73
C GLU A 10 -25.76 3.24 -14.54
N ILE A 11 -24.77 3.35 -15.44
CA ILE A 11 -24.26 2.21 -16.21
C ILE A 11 -23.65 1.14 -15.29
N ILE A 12 -22.81 1.55 -14.33
CA ILE A 12 -22.20 0.61 -13.35
C ILE A 12 -23.30 -0.12 -12.58
N ASN A 13 -24.30 0.61 -12.11
CA ASN A 13 -25.35 0.08 -11.26
C ASN A 13 -26.38 -0.79 -12.01
N THR A 14 -26.41 -0.72 -13.34
CA THR A 14 -27.25 -1.56 -14.21
C THR A 14 -26.57 -2.88 -14.55
N ASN A 15 -25.25 -2.99 -14.34
CA ASN A 15 -24.49 -4.20 -14.65
C ASN A 15 -24.41 -5.12 -13.42
N GLU A 16 -24.99 -6.31 -13.51
CA GLU A 16 -25.07 -7.27 -12.39
C GLU A 16 -23.70 -7.82 -11.97
N ASP A 17 -22.72 -7.82 -12.88
CA ASP A 17 -21.36 -8.29 -12.59
C ASP A 17 -20.49 -7.25 -11.86
N LEU A 18 -21.01 -6.01 -11.69
CA LEU A 18 -20.29 -4.91 -11.05
C LEU A 18 -20.89 -4.55 -9.69
N PRO A 19 -20.04 -4.12 -8.73
CA PRO A 19 -20.53 -3.67 -7.44
C PRO A 19 -21.34 -2.37 -7.60
N HIS A 20 -22.53 -2.36 -7.00
CA HIS A 20 -23.37 -1.17 -6.95
C HIS A 20 -22.70 -0.07 -6.10
N ILE A 21 -22.68 1.16 -6.60
CA ILE A 21 -22.07 2.30 -5.92
C ILE A 21 -23.04 3.49 -5.90
N SER A 22 -23.18 4.12 -4.73
CA SER A 22 -23.94 5.35 -4.61
C SER A 22 -23.13 6.54 -5.12
N ARG A 23 -23.81 7.62 -5.51
CA ARG A 23 -23.14 8.86 -5.92
C ARG A 23 -22.26 9.45 -4.82
N SER A 24 -22.69 9.41 -3.56
CA SER A 24 -21.88 9.87 -2.44
C SER A 24 -20.63 9.01 -2.25
N ASN A 25 -20.76 7.69 -2.38
CA ASN A 25 -19.63 6.76 -2.23
C ASN A 25 -18.59 6.93 -3.36
N TYR A 26 -19.04 7.22 -4.59
CA TYR A 26 -18.14 7.60 -5.69
C TYR A 26 -17.28 8.82 -5.32
N TYR A 27 -17.92 9.91 -4.88
CA TYR A 27 -17.18 11.12 -4.55
C TYR A 27 -16.33 10.94 -3.29
N ASP A 28 -16.82 10.24 -2.26
CA ASP A 28 -16.03 9.93 -1.06
C ASP A 28 -14.75 9.18 -1.43
N ALA A 29 -14.85 8.12 -2.24
CA ALA A 29 -13.70 7.37 -2.72
C ALA A 29 -12.78 8.20 -3.63
N TYR A 30 -13.35 9.03 -4.51
CA TYR A 30 -12.59 9.87 -5.44
C TYR A 30 -11.80 10.98 -4.74
N THR A 31 -12.36 11.56 -3.68
CA THR A 31 -11.74 12.66 -2.92
C THR A 31 -10.96 12.17 -1.71
N ARG A 32 -10.99 10.87 -1.40
CA ARG A 32 -10.31 10.36 -0.22
C ARG A 32 -8.82 10.39 -0.43
N ASP A 33 -8.14 11.15 0.43
CA ASP A 33 -6.68 11.05 0.51
C ASP A 33 -6.26 9.67 1.01
N ASP A 34 -5.15 9.18 0.45
CA ASP A 34 -4.50 8.01 0.98
C ASP A 34 -3.92 8.33 2.37
N LYS A 35 -4.61 7.88 3.41
CA LYS A 35 -4.21 8.11 4.81
C LYS A 35 -2.81 7.59 5.12
N ASP A 36 -2.33 6.53 4.47
CA ASP A 36 -0.96 6.09 4.69
C ASP A 36 0.02 7.09 4.06
N GLN A 37 -0.28 7.64 2.89
CA GLN A 37 0.56 8.65 2.25
C GLN A 37 0.59 9.95 3.08
N VAL A 38 -0.55 10.36 3.63
CA VAL A 38 -0.65 11.55 4.48
C VAL A 38 0.10 11.36 5.81
N ASN A 39 -0.05 10.21 6.47
CA ASN A 39 0.50 10.00 7.81
C ASN A 39 1.93 9.44 7.83
N HIS A 40 2.35 8.77 6.75
CA HIS A 40 3.58 8.00 6.69
C HIS A 40 4.34 8.19 5.37
N GLY A 41 4.06 9.25 4.60
CA GLY A 41 4.68 9.46 3.28
C GLY A 41 6.21 9.49 3.30
N ASP A 42 6.80 10.09 4.33
CA ASP A 42 8.24 10.10 4.58
C ASP A 42 8.79 8.69 4.84
N VAL A 43 8.10 7.91 5.66
CA VAL A 43 8.50 6.54 5.98
C VAL A 43 8.32 5.62 4.77
N ILE A 44 7.27 5.82 3.98
CA ILE A 44 7.01 5.09 2.73
C ILE A 44 8.17 5.30 1.75
N ALA A 45 8.56 6.55 1.52
CA ALA A 45 9.70 6.88 0.66
C ALA A 45 10.98 6.22 1.17
N ARG A 46 11.27 6.34 2.48
CA ARG A 46 12.48 5.75 3.06
C ARG A 46 12.49 4.22 3.04
N ILE A 47 11.35 3.56 3.22
CA ILE A 47 11.22 2.11 3.06
C ILE A 47 11.63 1.68 1.65
N GLN A 48 11.16 2.39 0.62
CA GLN A 48 11.49 2.10 -0.79
C GLN A 48 13.00 2.25 -1.04
N GLU A 49 13.59 3.36 -0.60
CA GLU A 49 15.03 3.60 -0.72
C GLU A 49 15.87 2.49 -0.06
N ILE A 50 15.59 2.17 1.21
CA ILE A 50 16.29 1.11 1.94
C ILE A 50 16.13 -0.24 1.21
N TYR A 51 14.93 -0.53 0.70
CA TYR A 51 14.69 -1.76 -0.06
C TYR A 51 15.58 -1.82 -1.31
N ASP A 52 15.64 -0.74 -2.07
CA ASP A 52 16.46 -0.65 -3.29
C ASP A 52 17.96 -0.71 -3.02
N GLU A 53 18.43 -0.15 -1.91
CA GLU A 53 19.82 -0.23 -1.46
C GLU A 53 20.24 -1.68 -1.14
N ILE A 54 19.35 -2.47 -0.53
CA ILE A 54 19.73 -3.79 0.04
C ILE A 54 19.20 -5.00 -0.75
N LYS A 55 18.31 -4.82 -1.73
CA LYS A 55 17.73 -5.92 -2.54
C LYS A 55 18.76 -6.73 -3.33
N ASN A 56 19.91 -6.14 -3.67
CA ASN A 56 21.00 -6.84 -4.35
C ASN A 56 21.77 -7.77 -3.41
N ARG A 57 21.75 -7.50 -2.10
CA ARG A 57 22.45 -8.29 -1.08
C ARG A 57 21.56 -9.37 -0.47
N TYR A 58 20.27 -9.09 -0.34
CA TYR A 58 19.29 -10.01 0.21
C TYR A 58 18.24 -10.30 -0.84
N VAL A 59 18.05 -11.58 -1.18
CA VAL A 59 16.92 -12.02 -2.00
C VAL A 59 15.64 -11.66 -1.26
N ALA A 60 15.05 -10.54 -1.66
CA ALA A 60 13.82 -9.98 -1.15
C ALA A 60 13.87 -9.56 0.35
N PRO A 61 14.30 -8.31 0.65
CA PRO A 61 14.45 -7.79 2.00
C PRO A 61 13.14 -7.80 2.81
N GLY A 62 13.18 -8.41 4.00
CA GLY A 62 12.01 -8.50 4.88
C GLY A 62 11.83 -7.27 5.79
N TYR A 63 10.58 -7.01 6.20
CA TYR A 63 10.22 -5.87 7.06
C TYR A 63 10.97 -5.80 8.39
N ARG A 64 11.42 -6.94 8.94
CA ARG A 64 12.31 -6.96 10.13
C ARG A 64 13.56 -6.13 9.93
N ARG A 65 14.22 -6.32 8.78
CA ARG A 65 15.48 -5.67 8.46
C ARG A 65 15.26 -4.18 8.22
N ILE A 66 14.24 -3.84 7.44
CA ILE A 66 13.89 -2.45 7.14
C ILE A 66 13.49 -1.70 8.41
N THR A 67 12.66 -2.28 9.28
CA THR A 67 12.34 -1.65 10.58
C THR A 67 13.59 -1.37 11.41
N HIS A 68 14.55 -2.30 11.45
CA HIS A 68 15.77 -2.08 12.22
C HIS A 68 16.62 -0.93 11.66
N ILE A 69 16.69 -0.80 10.33
CA ILE A 69 17.41 0.31 9.68
C ILE A 69 16.70 1.64 9.98
N LEU A 70 15.37 1.69 9.80
CA LEU A 70 14.55 2.86 10.14
C LEU A 70 14.74 3.29 11.61
N HIS A 71 14.76 2.34 12.54
CA HIS A 71 14.98 2.65 13.96
C HIS A 71 16.38 3.19 14.24
N ARG A 72 17.41 2.70 13.55
CA ARG A 72 18.78 3.25 13.65
C ARG A 72 18.89 4.65 13.07
N GLU A 73 18.03 4.99 12.11
CA GLU A 73 17.91 6.33 11.52
C GLU A 73 17.00 7.26 12.34
N GLY A 74 16.42 6.77 13.45
CA GLY A 74 15.63 7.56 14.39
C GLY A 74 14.11 7.47 14.22
N TYR A 75 13.61 6.80 13.17
CA TYR A 75 12.17 6.64 12.95
C TYR A 75 11.54 5.79 14.06
N GLN A 76 10.56 6.33 14.78
CA GLN A 76 9.82 5.62 15.84
C GLN A 76 8.54 4.97 15.31
N ILE A 77 8.66 4.13 14.26
CA ILE A 77 7.51 3.46 13.64
C ILE A 77 7.35 2.02 14.13
N ASN A 78 6.11 1.61 14.39
CA ASN A 78 5.81 0.23 14.76
C ASN A 78 6.13 -0.73 13.59
N ARG A 79 6.82 -1.82 13.90
CA ARG A 79 7.14 -2.89 12.95
C ARG A 79 5.91 -3.46 12.20
N LYS A 80 4.74 -3.51 12.84
CA LYS A 80 3.48 -3.93 12.19
C LYS A 80 3.05 -2.94 11.10
N THR A 81 3.24 -1.64 11.34
CA THR A 81 2.98 -0.58 10.37
C THR A 81 3.93 -0.69 9.19
N VAL A 82 5.24 -0.87 9.43
CA VAL A 82 6.22 -1.09 8.36
C VAL A 82 5.83 -2.29 7.48
N ASN A 83 5.43 -3.42 8.08
CA ASN A 83 4.96 -4.58 7.32
C ASN A 83 3.71 -4.28 6.48
N ARG A 84 2.75 -3.52 7.03
CA ARG A 84 1.54 -3.11 6.31
C ARG A 84 1.89 -2.22 5.11
N LEU A 85 2.73 -1.22 5.32
CA LEU A 85 3.17 -0.28 4.28
C LEU A 85 3.94 -1.02 3.18
N MET A 86 4.88 -1.89 3.54
CA MET A 86 5.60 -2.72 2.58
C MET A 86 4.67 -3.59 1.74
N ARG A 87 3.64 -4.22 2.34
CA ARG A 87 2.65 -5.00 1.58
C ARG A 87 1.84 -4.13 0.62
N LYS A 88 1.49 -2.92 1.02
CA LYS A 88 0.76 -1.98 0.16
C LYS A 88 1.58 -1.56 -1.07
N MET A 89 2.90 -1.48 -0.92
CA MET A 89 3.84 -1.17 -1.99
C MET A 89 4.29 -2.41 -2.78
N ASP A 90 3.72 -3.60 -2.51
CA ASP A 90 4.20 -4.89 -3.05
C ASP A 90 5.69 -5.19 -2.79
N LEU A 91 6.27 -4.57 -1.76
CA LEU A 91 7.64 -4.80 -1.30
C LEU A 91 7.68 -5.95 -0.29
N TYR A 92 7.43 -7.18 -0.73
CA TYR A 92 7.53 -8.34 0.15
C TYR A 92 8.76 -9.17 -0.13
N GLY A 93 9.41 -9.59 0.96
CA GLY A 93 10.37 -10.69 0.94
C GLY A 93 9.71 -11.95 0.40
N TYR A 94 10.35 -12.70 -0.50
CA TYR A 94 9.96 -14.08 -0.81
C TYR A 94 10.05 -14.87 0.50
N VAL A 95 8.92 -15.03 1.19
CA VAL A 95 8.88 -15.83 2.41
C VAL A 95 9.05 -17.28 1.96
N MET A 96 10.27 -17.82 2.09
CA MET A 96 10.48 -19.26 2.00
C MET A 96 9.47 -19.91 2.95
N LYS A 97 8.48 -20.65 2.41
CA LYS A 97 7.61 -21.49 3.23
C LYS A 97 8.53 -22.34 4.09
N ARG A 98 8.42 -22.22 5.41
CA ARG A 98 9.13 -23.13 6.32
C ARG A 98 8.73 -24.55 5.93
N ARG A 99 9.70 -25.39 5.56
CA ARG A 99 9.47 -26.83 5.52
C ARG A 99 9.18 -27.22 6.96
N HIS A 100 7.93 -27.58 7.26
CA HIS A 100 7.63 -28.28 8.50
C HIS A 100 8.38 -29.63 8.43
N PRO A 101 9.13 -30.01 9.48
CA PRO A 101 9.70 -31.35 9.59
C PRO A 101 8.59 -32.40 9.65
#